data_AF-A0A2V7R589-F1
#
_entry.id   AF-A0A2V7R589-F1
#
_cell.length_a   1.000
_cell.length_b   1.000
_cell.length_c   1.000
_cell.angle_alpha   90.00
_cell.angle_beta   90.00
_cell.angle_gamma   90.00
#
_symmetry.space_group_name_H-M   'P 1'
#
loop_
_entity.id
_entity.type
_entity.pdbx_description
1 polymer ?
#
loop_
_entity_poly.entity_id
_entity_poly.type
_entity_poly.pdbx_seq_one_letter_code
_entity_poly.pdbx_strand_id
1 'polypeptide(L)' 'MARYTGPACKLCRREGTKLFLKGTRCLTEKCAVERRPYAPGQHGQS' A
#
# COMPACT_ATOMS: atom_id res chain seq x y z
N MET A 1 13.12 18.05 -8.36
CA MET A 1 11.96 17.19 -7.99
C MET A 1 12.37 16.24 -6.89
N ALA A 2 11.64 16.19 -5.78
CA ALA A 2 11.93 15.25 -4.69
C ALA A 2 11.26 13.89 -4.98
N ARG A 3 12.02 12.80 -4.90
CA ARG A 3 11.48 11.44 -5.00
C ARG A 3 10.93 11.01 -3.65
N TYR A 4 9.79 10.32 -3.64
CA TYR A 4 9.23 9.75 -2.42
C TYR A 4 9.99 8.48 -2.01
N THR A 5 10.67 8.53 -0.87
CA THR A 5 11.45 7.40 -0.30
C THR A 5 10.73 6.72 0.88
N GLY A 6 9.50 7.14 1.18
CA GLY A 6 8.71 6.61 2.28
C GLY A 6 8.09 5.22 1.98
N PRO A 7 7.22 4.73 2.89
CA PRO A 7 6.60 3.42 2.76
C PRO A 7 5.62 3.35 1.56
N ALA A 8 6.07 2.78 0.44
CA ALA A 8 5.27 2.67 -0.79
C ALA A 8 3.94 1.92 -0.64
N CYS A 9 3.86 0.90 0.21
CA CYS A 9 2.60 0.18 0.48
C CYS A 9 1.55 1.05 1.16
N LYS A 10 1.94 2.15 1.81
CA LYS A 10 1.01 3.14 2.39
C LYS A 10 0.22 3.82 1.27
N LEU A 11 0.87 4.12 0.15
CA LEU A 11 0.25 4.74 -1.02
C LEU A 11 -0.78 3.79 -1.64
N CYS A 12 -0.40 2.54 -1.93
CA CYS A 12 -1.35 1.55 -2.49
C CYS A 12 -2.60 1.36 -1.60
N ARG A 13 -2.42 1.35 -0.27
CA ARG A 13 -3.55 1.21 0.67
C ARG A 13 -4.41 2.46 0.78
N ARG A 14 -3.85 3.65 0.52
CA ARG A 14 -4.61 4.90 0.50
C ARG A 14 -5.42 5.06 -0.78
N GLU A 15 -4.85 4.61 -1.91
CA GLU A 15 -5.51 4.61 -3.22
C GLU A 15 -6.48 3.42 -3.42
N GLY A 16 -6.54 2.48 -2.46
CA GLY A 16 -7.43 1.31 -2.54
C GLY A 16 -7.09 0.30 -3.65
N THR A 17 -6.00 0.49 -4.38
CA THR A 17 -5.64 -0.31 -5.56
C THR A 17 -4.16 -0.70 -5.57
N LYS A 18 -3.80 -1.78 -6.28
CA LYS A 18 -2.41 -2.21 -6.42
C LYS A 18 -1.67 -1.29 -7.41
N LEU A 19 -0.83 -0.40 -6.89
CA LEU A 19 0.07 0.45 -7.70
C LEU A 19 1.39 -0.22 -8.11
N PHE A 20 1.62 -1.47 -7.69
CA PHE A 20 2.82 -2.27 -8.02
C PHE A 20 4.19 -1.64 -7.69
N LEU A 21 4.25 -0.67 -6.77
CA LEU A 21 5.47 0.06 -6.38
C LEU A 21 6.56 -0.79 -5.67
N LYS A 22 6.26 -2.05 -5.32
CA LYS A 22 7.22 -3.00 -4.72
C LYS A 22 7.52 -4.21 -5.61
N GLY A 23 7.14 -4.17 -6.89
CA GLY A 23 7.40 -5.25 -7.84
C GLY A 23 6.84 -6.60 -7.39
N THR A 24 7.70 -7.61 -7.27
CA THR A 24 7.33 -9.02 -6.98
C THR A 24 6.48 -9.17 -5.72
N ARG A 25 6.73 -8.38 -4.66
CA ARG A 25 5.93 -8.45 -3.42
C ARG A 25 4.45 -8.15 -3.65
N CYS A 26 4.11 -7.30 -4.62
CA CYS A 26 2.71 -6.95 -4.93
C CYS A 26 1.94 -8.10 -5.60
N LEU A 27 2.65 -9.10 -6.12
CA LEU A 27 2.10 -10.32 -6.73
C LEU A 27 1.95 -11.48 -5.75
N THR A 28 2.47 -11.33 -4.54
CA THR A 28 2.37 -12.33 -3.48
C THR A 28 1.28 -11.96 -2.48
N GLU A 29 0.82 -12.95 -1.71
CA GLU A 29 -0.12 -12.78 -0.58
C GLU A 29 0.42 -11.87 0.54
N LYS A 30 1.72 -11.53 0.50
CA LYS A 30 2.35 -10.55 1.42
C LYS A 30 2.06 -9.10 1.00
N CYS A 31 1.24 -8.88 -0.02
CA CYS A 31 0.81 -7.56 -0.45
C CYS A 31 -0.04 -6.89 0.64
N ALA A 32 0.29 -5.64 0.97
CA ALA A 32 -0.39 -4.93 2.04
C ALA A 32 -1.84 -4.56 1.67
N VAL A 33 -2.16 -4.49 0.37
CA VAL A 33 -3.52 -4.20 -0.11
C VAL A 33 -4.44 -5.39 0.12
N GLU A 34 -3.97 -6.61 -0.16
CA GLU A 34 -4.76 -7.84 0.07
C GLU A 34 -4.96 -8.10 1.56
N ARG A 35 -3.89 -7.95 2.36
CA ARG A 35 -3.95 -8.23 3.81
C ARG A 35 -4.66 -7.14 4.62
N ARG A 36 -4.68 -5.91 4.12
CA ARG A 36 -5.22 -4.73 4.82
C ARG A 36 -5.91 -3.80 3.81
N PRO A 37 -7.09 -4.18 3.29
CA PRO A 37 -7.80 -3.49 2.21
C PRO A 37 -8.52 -2.22 2.69
N TYR A 38 -7.84 -1.44 3.51
CA TYR A 38 -8.39 -0.25 4.14
C TYR A 38 -7.29 0.80 4.34
N ALA A 39 -7.69 2.06 4.46
CA ALA A 39 -6.78 3.20 4.48
C ALA A 39 -5.76 3.10 5.63
N PRO A 40 -4.54 3.61 5.44
CA PRO A 40 -3.56 3.67 6.52
C PRO A 40 -3.92 4.78 7.52
N GLY A 41 -3.91 4.45 8.82
CA GLY A 41 -4.17 5.41 9.90
C GLY A 41 -4.92 4.76 11.06
N GLN A 42 -5.13 5.50 12.14
CA GLN A 42 -5.88 5.04 13.30
C GLN A 42 -7.36 4.78 12.95
N HIS A 43 -7.95 5.64 12.11
CA HIS A 43 -9.33 5.52 11.61
C HIS A 43 -9.44 4.71 10.32
N GLY A 44 -8.42 3.91 9.99
CA GLY A 44 -8.41 3.16 8.74
C GLY A 44 -9.47 2.06 8.69
N GLN A 45 -9.84 1.48 9.83
CA GLN A 45 -10.78 0.36 9.95
C GLN A 45 -12.15 0.73 10.53
N SER A 46 -12.28 1.94 11.08
CA SER A 46 -13.49 2.44 11.72
C SER A 46 -14.45 3.03 10.70
#